data_AF-A0A953LYR9-F1
#
_entry.id   AF-A0A953LYR9-F1
#
_cell.length_a   1.000
_cell.length_b   1.000
_cell.length_c   1.000
_cell.angle_alpha   90.00
_cell.angle_beta   90.00
_cell.angle_gamma   90.00
#
_symmetry.space_group_name_H-M   'P 1'
#
loop_
_entity.id
_entity.type
_entity.pdbx_description
1 polymer ?
#
loop_
_entity_poly.entity_id
_entity_poly.type
_entity_poly.pdbx_seq_one_letter_code
_entity_poly.pdbx_strand_id
1 'polypeptide(L)' 'MRKFVIVMAIAAIVFSISGAGAEEMINGAGATFPYPVYSAWAYEYHKATGVKLNYQSIGSGGGV' A
#
# COMPACT_ATOMS: atom_id res chain seq x y z
N MET A 1 -19.21 5.11 38.28
CA MET A 1 -18.71 6.17 37.37
C MET A 1 -17.21 6.08 37.11
N ARG A 2 -16.33 6.11 38.13
CA ARG A 2 -14.86 6.06 37.94
C ARG A 2 -14.33 4.85 37.13
N LYS A 3 -14.91 3.66 37.34
CA LYS A 3 -14.56 2.44 36.57
C LYS A 3 -14.92 2.54 35.08
N PHE A 4 -16.04 3.19 34.77
CA PHE A 4 -16.49 3.43 33.39
C PHE A 4 -15.57 4.41 32.65
N VAL A 5 -15.12 5.45 33.35
CA VAL A 5 -14.15 6.44 32.82
C VAL A 5 -12.80 5.79 32.52
N ILE A 6 -12.33 4.89 33.40
CA ILE A 6 -11.07 4.15 33.18
C ILE A 6 -11.17 3.23 31.95
N VAL A 7 -12.27 2.50 31.80
CA VAL A 7 -12.48 1.62 30.63
C VAL A 7 -12.54 2.42 29.33
N MET A 8 -13.21 3.57 29.33
CA MET A 8 -13.23 4.47 28.17
C MET A 8 -11.85 5.03 27.83
N ALA A 9 -11.06 5.41 28.83
CA ALA A 9 -9.71 5.91 28.62
C ALA A 9 -8.78 4.83 28.02
N ILE A 10 -8.88 3.58 28.47
CA ILE A 10 -8.10 2.46 27.92
C ILE A 10 -8.51 2.18 26.48
N ALA A 11 -9.81 2.18 26.17
CA ALA A 11 -10.30 1.96 24.81
C ALA A 11 -9.80 3.03 23.82
N ALA A 12 -9.78 4.30 24.24
CA ALA A 12 -9.24 5.39 23.43
C ALA A 12 -7.73 5.25 23.17
N ILE A 13 -6.96 4.81 24.15
CA ILE A 13 -5.52 4.54 23.99
C ILE A 13 -5.28 3.40 23.00
N VAL A 14 -6.03 2.30 23.09
CA VAL A 14 -5.91 1.17 22.16
C VAL A 14 -6.26 1.58 20.72
N PHE A 15 -7.28 2.42 20.53
CA PHE A 15 -7.64 2.94 19.21
C PHE A 15 -6.60 3.92 18.65
N SER A 16 -5.82 4.58 19.51
CA SER A 16 -4.75 5.49 19.09
C SER A 16 -3.47 4.76 18.64
N ILE A 17 -3.34 3.46 18.97
CA ILE A 17 -2.17 2.61 18.64
C ILE A 17 -2.37 1.86 17.31
N SER A 18 -3.57 1.90 16.72
CA SER A 18 -3.76 1.50 15.32
C SER A 18 -3.00 2.47 14.42
N GLY A 19 -1.71 2.18 14.22
CA GLY A 19 -0.87 2.87 13.25
C GLY A 19 -1.56 2.82 11.90
N ALA A 20 -1.85 3.99 11.34
CA ALA A 20 -2.25 4.10 9.95
C ALA A 20 -1.06 3.59 9.11
N GLY A 21 -1.07 2.32 8.77
CA GLY A 21 -0.17 1.77 7.77
C GLY A 21 -0.52 2.45 6.46
N ALA A 22 0.23 3.48 6.09
CA ALA A 22 0.11 4.08 4.78
C ALA A 22 0.38 2.97 3.77
N GLU A 23 -0.62 2.67 2.94
CA GLU A 23 -0.49 1.65 1.91
C GLU A 23 0.57 2.13 0.91
N GLU A 24 1.75 1.51 0.96
CA GLU A 24 2.87 1.93 0.15
C GLU A 24 2.58 1.58 -1.31
N MET A 25 2.58 2.61 -2.17
CA MET A 25 2.26 2.47 -3.59
C MET A 25 3.37 3.07 -4.44
N ILE A 26 3.95 2.23 -5.30
CA ILE A 26 4.91 2.63 -6.32
C ILE A 26 4.13 2.96 -7.59
N ASN A 27 4.37 4.15 -8.14
CA ASN A 27 3.81 4.56 -9.43
C ASN A 27 4.92 4.56 -10.49
N GLY A 28 4.61 4.06 -11.68
CA GLY A 28 5.53 4.05 -12.81
C GLY A 28 4.81 4.05 -14.15
N ALA A 29 5.54 4.39 -15.20
CA ALA A 29 5.06 4.31 -16.57
C ALA A 29 6.23 3.98 -17.51
N GLY A 30 5.97 3.32 -18.64
CA GLY A 30 7.01 3.10 -19.64
C GLY A 30 6.69 2.00 -20.65
N ALA A 31 7.73 1.23 -20.99
CA ALA A 31 7.72 0.24 -22.04
C ALA A 31 6.52 -0.70 -21.97
N THR A 32 5.82 -0.83 -23.11
CA THR A 32 4.67 -1.74 -23.28
C THR A 32 5.10 -3.20 -23.41
N PHE A 33 6.24 -3.45 -24.08
CA PHE A 33 6.72 -4.80 -24.32
C PHE A 33 6.93 -5.64 -23.03
N PRO A 34 7.62 -5.15 -21.98
CA PRO A 34 7.81 -5.90 -20.75
C PRO A 34 6.61 -5.87 -19.79
N TYR A 35 5.52 -5.15 -20.12
CA TYR A 35 4.39 -4.97 -19.21
C TYR A 35 3.81 -6.28 -18.63
N PRO A 36 3.61 -7.37 -19.41
CA PRO A 36 3.08 -8.63 -18.86
C PRO A 36 3.98 -9.26 -17.78
N VAL A 37 5.30 -9.04 -17.85
CA VAL A 37 6.24 -9.54 -16.85
C VAL A 37 6.18 -8.68 -15.59
N TYR A 38 6.13 -7.36 -15.75
CA TYR A 38 6.02 -6.43 -14.62
C TYR A 38 4.71 -6.60 -13.86
N SER A 39 3.60 -6.86 -14.54
CA SER A 39 2.31 -7.10 -13.88
C SER A 39 2.31 -8.39 -13.05
N ALA A 40 2.95 -9.46 -13.54
CA ALA A 40 3.12 -10.69 -12.78
C ALA A 40 4.00 -10.49 -11.54
N TRP A 41 5.13 -9.79 -11.69
CA TRP A 41 6.01 -9.46 -10.57
C TRP A 41 5.35 -8.54 -9.55
N ALA A 42 4.58 -7.55 -10.00
CA ALA A 42 3.81 -6.66 -9.14
C ALA A 42 2.82 -7.43 -8.25
N TYR A 43 2.14 -8.41 -8.82
CA TYR A 43 1.19 -9.25 -8.10
C TYR A 43 1.89 -10.06 -7.00
N GLU A 44 3.00 -10.74 -7.32
CA GLU A 44 3.76 -11.51 -6.33
C GLU A 44 4.43 -10.61 -5.29
N TYR A 45 4.93 -9.44 -5.69
CA TYR A 45 5.53 -8.45 -4.81
C TYR A 45 4.52 -7.89 -3.81
N HIS A 46 3.29 -7.60 -4.26
CA HIS A 46 2.21 -7.16 -3.39
C HIS A 46 1.82 -8.24 -2.39
N LYS A 47 1.73 -9.50 -2.81
CA LYS A 47 1.48 -10.63 -1.89
C LYS A 47 2.58 -10.79 -0.83
N ALA A 48 3.83 -10.54 -1.20
CA ALA A 48 4.96 -10.71 -0.29
C ALA A 48 5.14 -9.54 0.68
N THR A 49 4.84 -8.31 0.26
CA THR A 49 5.21 -7.09 0.98
C THR A 49 4.04 -6.20 1.38
N GLY A 50 2.86 -6.39 0.78
CA GLY A 50 1.74 -5.47 0.88
C GLY A 50 1.87 -4.22 0.00
N VAL A 51 3.04 -3.97 -0.62
CA VAL A 51 3.28 -2.80 -1.46
C VAL A 51 2.57 -2.95 -2.81
N LYS A 52 1.85 -1.92 -3.25
CA LYS A 52 1.17 -1.91 -4.56
C LYS A 52 2.07 -1.32 -5.64
N LEU A 53 2.00 -1.86 -6.85
CA LEU A 53 2.60 -1.24 -8.04
C LEU A 53 1.49 -0.81 -9.00
N ASN A 54 1.48 0.47 -9.34
CA ASN A 54 0.65 1.05 -10.38
C ASN A 54 1.54 1.41 -11.58
N TYR A 55 1.59 0.53 -12.58
CA TYR A 55 2.41 0.72 -13.78
C TYR A 55 1.55 1.02 -15.01
N GLN A 56 1.85 2.12 -15.70
CA GLN A 56 1.19 2.51 -16.93
C GLN A 56 2.00 2.11 -18.16
N SER A 57 1.41 1.25 -19.00
CA SER A 57 2.00 0.81 -20.25
C SER A 57 1.77 1.83 -21.37
N ILE A 58 2.67 2.81 -21.50
CA ILE A 58 2.54 3.94 -22.45
C ILE A 58 3.60 3.97 -23.56
N GLY A 59 4.49 2.96 -23.61
CA GLY A 59 5.62 2.89 -24.53
C GLY A 59 6.90 3.47 -23.91
N SER A 60 8.06 2.96 -24.33
CA SER A 60 9.35 3.27 -23.66
C SER A 60 9.69 4.75 -23.70
N GLY A 61 9.41 5.43 -24.82
CA GLY A 61 9.65 6.86 -24.98
C GLY A 61 8.69 7.75 -24.19
N GLY A 62 7.53 7.24 -23.76
CA GLY A 62 6.62 7.99 -22.89
C GLY A 62 7.02 7.91 -21.41
N GLY A 63 7.85 6.95 -21.03
CA GLY A 63 8.28 6.72 -19.65
C GLY A 63 9.59 7.38 -19.24
N VAL A 64 10.27 8.07 -20.16
CA VAL A 64 11.50 8.85 -19.92
C VAL A 64 11.27 10.30 -20.33
#